data_AF-A0A2D6CPL6-F1
#
_entry.id   AF-A0A2D6CPL6-F1
#
_cell.length_a   1.000
_cell.length_b   1.000
_cell.length_c   1.000
_cell.angle_alpha   90.00
_cell.angle_beta   90.00
_cell.angle_gamma   90.00
#
_symmetry.space_group_name_H-M   'P 1'
#
loop_
_entity.id
_entity.type
_entity.pdbx_description
1 polymer ?
#
loop_
_entity_poly.entity_id
_entity_poly.type
_entity_poly.pdbx_seq_one_letter_code
_entity_poly.pdbx_strand_id
1 'polypeptide(L)'
;MGVNCFSGSRGFTLIELMIVVAIIGILAAIAVPQYTDYVTRSRRTDGQSTLLQVAQELERCYTQFSRYNQSGCGAFNSSSPEGFYGISVTYEIPAGQSNATGFTLAALRKEKADTTPTIAEAEALDPACPTLTLDHTGYQDTSGPDQTKCW
;
A
#
# COMPACT_ATOMS: atom_id res chain seq x y z
N MET A 1 14.19 -69.20 24.05
CA MET A 1 15.10 -68.28 23.33
C MET A 1 14.26 -67.33 22.50
N GLY A 2 13.98 -66.12 23.01
CA GLY A 2 13.20 -65.09 22.33
C GLY A 2 14.11 -64.00 21.79
N VAL A 3 13.93 -63.68 20.51
CA VAL A 3 14.78 -62.82 19.68
C VAL A 3 14.71 -61.36 20.17
N ASN A 4 15.86 -60.74 20.46
CA ASN A 4 15.97 -59.29 20.67
C ASN A 4 16.10 -58.60 19.31
N CYS A 5 15.04 -57.92 18.87
CA CYS A 5 15.07 -57.04 17.69
C CYS A 5 15.13 -55.58 18.17
N PHE A 6 16.34 -55.02 18.32
CA PHE A 6 16.49 -53.57 18.44
C PHE A 6 16.36 -52.97 17.05
N SER A 7 15.13 -52.55 16.72
CA SER A 7 14.82 -51.69 15.59
C SER A 7 15.71 -50.44 15.66
N GLY A 8 16.69 -50.34 14.78
CA GLY A 8 17.59 -49.20 14.70
C GLY A 8 16.82 -47.94 14.33
N SER A 9 16.56 -47.10 15.33
CA SER A 9 16.14 -45.71 15.14
C SER A 9 17.22 -44.98 14.35
N ARG A 10 17.03 -44.82 13.03
CA ARG A 10 17.87 -43.95 12.19
C ARG A 10 17.64 -42.51 12.63
N GLY A 11 18.46 -42.03 13.58
CA GLY A 11 18.46 -40.64 14.01
C GLY A 11 19.12 -39.74 12.96
N PHE A 12 18.58 -38.54 12.78
CA PHE A 12 19.19 -37.46 11.99
C PHE A 12 20.57 -37.12 12.56
N THR A 13 21.58 -36.94 11.71
CA THR A 13 22.90 -36.54 12.20
C THR A 13 22.94 -35.03 12.47
N LEU A 14 23.72 -34.60 13.47
CA LEU A 14 23.92 -33.17 13.74
C LEU A 14 24.49 -32.43 12.52
N ILE A 15 25.34 -33.10 11.74
CA ILE A 15 25.94 -32.53 10.54
C ILE A 15 24.91 -32.36 9.40
N GLU A 16 23.99 -33.31 9.25
CA GLU A 16 22.89 -33.21 8.28
C GLU A 16 21.97 -32.04 8.61
N LEU A 17 21.67 -31.83 9.89
CA LEU A 17 20.92 -30.67 10.35
C LEU A 17 21.66 -29.34 10.09
N MET A 18 22.98 -29.29 10.31
CA MET A 18 23.76 -28.07 10.04
C MET A 18 23.75 -27.68 8.56
N ILE A 19 23.86 -28.65 7.65
CA ILE A 19 23.79 -28.40 6.20
C ILE A 19 22.41 -27.88 5.81
N VAL A 20 21.34 -28.48 6.34
CA VAL A 20 19.96 -28.04 6.08
C VAL A 20 19.75 -26.59 6.52
N VAL A 21 20.20 -26.22 7.73
CA VAL A 21 20.08 -24.85 8.23
C VAL A 21 20.91 -23.88 7.36
N ALA A 22 22.09 -24.27 6.91
CA ALA A 22 22.90 -23.45 6.01
C ALA A 22 22.19 -23.17 4.68
N ILE A 23 21.56 -24.18 4.07
CA ILE A 23 20.80 -24.02 2.82
C ILE A 23 19.57 -23.12 3.05
N ILE A 24 18.81 -23.36 4.13
CA ILE A 24 17.64 -22.54 4.47
C ILE A 24 18.05 -21.08 4.70
N GLY A 25 19.19 -20.82 5.35
CA GLY A 25 19.70 -19.47 5.57
C GLY A 25 19.97 -18.71 4.26
N ILE A 26 20.57 -19.38 3.27
CA ILE A 26 20.82 -18.78 1.95
C ILE A 26 19.50 -18.48 1.23
N LEU A 27 18.55 -19.42 1.24
CA LEU A 27 17.25 -19.22 0.60
C LEU A 27 16.45 -18.10 1.27
N ALA A 28 16.46 -18.04 2.60
CA ALA A 28 15.74 -17.02 3.36
C ALA A 28 16.27 -15.61 3.09
N ALA A 29 17.59 -15.44 2.91
CA ALA A 29 18.20 -14.14 2.62
C ALA A 29 17.67 -13.49 1.33
N ILE A 30 17.29 -14.31 0.34
CA ILE A 30 16.73 -13.83 -0.94
C ILE A 30 15.19 -13.77 -0.86
N ALA A 31 14.56 -14.79 -0.29
CA ALA A 31 13.11 -14.93 -0.29
C ALA A 31 12.39 -13.87 0.56
N VAL A 32 12.95 -13.51 1.72
CA VAL A 32 12.33 -12.55 2.65
C VAL A 32 12.13 -11.16 2.02
N PRO A 33 13.17 -10.48 1.49
CA PRO A 33 12.99 -9.15 0.89
C PRO A 33 12.05 -9.19 -0.33
N GLN A 34 12.13 -10.25 -1.14
CA GLN A 34 11.23 -10.41 -2.30
C GLN A 34 9.76 -10.54 -1.87
N TYR A 35 9.50 -11.29 -0.80
CA TYR A 35 8.14 -11.43 -0.28
C TYR A 35 7.61 -10.11 0.31
N THR A 36 8.43 -9.36 1.05
CA THR A 36 8.01 -8.05 1.61
C THR A 36 7.71 -7.04 0.52
N ASP A 37 8.49 -7.04 -0.57
CA ASP A 37 8.23 -6.20 -1.74
C ASP A 37 6.92 -6.58 -2.43
N TYR A 38 6.67 -7.87 -2.59
CA TYR A 38 5.41 -8.37 -3.17
C TYR A 38 4.19 -7.93 -2.35
N VAL A 39 4.23 -8.09 -1.03
CA VAL A 39 3.15 -7.66 -0.14
C VAL A 39 2.98 -6.14 -0.20
N THR A 40 4.08 -5.38 -0.25
CA THR A 40 4.03 -3.91 -0.37
C THR A 40 3.34 -3.46 -1.66
N ARG A 41 3.68 -4.09 -2.80
CA ARG A 41 3.00 -3.83 -4.08
C ARG A 41 1.50 -4.18 -4.03
N SER A 42 1.16 -5.31 -3.43
CA SER A 42 -0.24 -5.70 -3.22
C SER A 42 -1.00 -4.73 -2.31
N ARG A 43 -0.33 -4.03 -1.40
CA ARG A 43 -0.96 -2.96 -0.60
C ARG A 43 -1.12 -1.69 -1.42
N ARG A 44 -0.15 -1.32 -2.26
CA ARG A 44 -0.28 -0.13 -3.14
C ARG A 44 -1.52 -0.20 -4.03
N THR A 45 -1.88 -1.38 -4.54
CA THR A 45 -3.09 -1.54 -5.36
C THR A 45 -4.38 -1.19 -4.61
N ASP A 46 -4.42 -1.42 -3.29
CA ASP A 46 -5.55 -0.99 -2.44
C ASP A 46 -5.67 0.55 -2.41
N GLY A 47 -4.56 1.24 -2.17
CA GLY A 47 -4.48 2.71 -2.23
C GLY A 47 -4.83 3.28 -3.62
N GLN A 48 -4.22 2.75 -4.68
CA GLN A 48 -4.47 3.15 -6.07
C GLN A 48 -5.96 2.98 -6.45
N SER A 49 -6.54 1.82 -6.14
CA SER A 49 -7.95 1.55 -6.45
C SER A 49 -8.89 2.49 -5.70
N THR A 50 -8.54 2.85 -4.45
CA THR A 50 -9.31 3.80 -3.66
C THR A 50 -9.22 5.20 -4.25
N LEU A 51 -8.03 5.65 -4.69
CA LEU A 51 -7.87 6.93 -5.37
C LEU A 51 -8.72 7.02 -6.64
N LEU A 52 -8.73 5.97 -7.46
CA LEU A 52 -9.55 5.93 -8.67
C LEU A 52 -11.05 5.97 -8.35
N GLN A 53 -11.50 5.30 -7.29
CA GLN A 53 -12.90 5.35 -6.85
C GLN A 53 -13.29 6.76 -6.40
N VAL A 54 -12.44 7.43 -5.61
CA VAL A 54 -12.69 8.80 -5.15
C VAL A 54 -12.69 9.78 -6.32
N ALA A 55 -11.76 9.64 -7.26
CA ALA A 55 -11.73 10.46 -8.47
C ALA A 55 -13.04 10.34 -9.26
N GLN A 56 -13.56 9.11 -9.44
CA GLN A 56 -14.83 8.89 -10.13
C GLN A 56 -16.03 9.56 -9.44
N GLU A 57 -16.09 9.54 -8.10
CA GLU A 57 -17.15 10.21 -7.35
C GLU A 57 -17.05 11.74 -7.49
N LEU A 58 -15.84 12.28 -7.46
CA LEU A 58 -15.59 13.70 -7.70
C LEU A 58 -15.98 14.12 -9.12
N GLU A 59 -15.67 13.32 -10.13
CA GLU A 59 -16.07 13.57 -11.53
C GLU A 59 -17.59 13.53 -11.74
N ARG A 60 -18.27 12.59 -11.09
CA ARG A 60 -19.74 12.55 -11.05
C ARG A 60 -20.30 13.84 -10.45
N CYS A 61 -19.66 14.35 -9.42
CA CYS A 61 -20.05 15.60 -8.77
C CYS A 61 -19.83 16.84 -9.63
N TYR A 62 -18.70 16.91 -10.34
CA TYR A 62 -18.46 17.97 -11.31
C TYR A 62 -19.51 17.95 -12.43
N THR A 63 -19.90 16.77 -12.90
CA THR A 63 -20.94 16.61 -13.92
C THR A 63 -22.30 17.15 -13.45
N GLN A 64 -22.63 17.03 -12.16
CA GLN A 64 -23.92 17.48 -11.61
C GLN A 64 -23.93 18.96 -11.19
N PHE A 65 -22.83 19.46 -10.61
CA PHE A 65 -22.82 20.76 -9.94
C PHE A 65 -21.79 21.74 -10.49
N SER A 66 -21.01 21.32 -11.50
CA SER A 66 -19.90 22.07 -12.12
C SER A 66 -18.85 22.55 -11.11
N ARG A 67 -18.67 21.80 -10.02
CA ARG A 67 -17.71 22.05 -8.95
C ARG A 67 -17.44 20.78 -8.16
N TYR A 68 -16.22 20.61 -7.66
CA TYR A 68 -15.84 19.42 -6.86
C TYR A 68 -16.16 19.56 -5.36
N ASN A 69 -16.14 20.78 -4.82
CA ASN A 69 -16.30 21.05 -3.39
C ASN A 69 -17.76 21.29 -2.95
N GLN A 70 -18.73 20.74 -3.68
CA GLN A 70 -20.15 20.83 -3.31
C GLN A 70 -20.43 19.95 -2.08
N SER A 71 -21.38 20.37 -1.23
CA SER A 71 -21.83 19.55 -0.10
C SER A 71 -22.38 18.20 -0.58
N GLY A 72 -21.80 17.10 -0.08
CA GLY A 72 -22.14 15.74 -0.50
C GLY A 72 -21.17 15.14 -1.53
N CYS A 73 -20.32 15.95 -2.16
CA CYS A 73 -19.34 15.50 -3.16
C CYS A 73 -18.00 15.01 -2.59
N GLY A 74 -17.84 15.09 -1.27
CA GLY A 74 -16.68 14.56 -0.53
C GLY A 74 -17.03 13.40 0.39
N ALA A 75 -18.16 12.73 0.15
CA ALA A 75 -18.56 11.57 0.94
C ALA A 75 -17.84 10.32 0.43
N PHE A 76 -16.56 10.20 0.76
CA PHE A 76 -15.75 9.02 0.50
C PHE A 76 -15.17 8.47 1.79
N ASN A 77 -14.82 7.18 1.78
CA ASN A 77 -14.04 6.60 2.85
C ASN A 77 -12.63 7.21 2.79
N SER A 78 -12.26 7.94 3.84
CA SER A 78 -10.90 8.47 4.02
C SER A 78 -9.89 7.37 4.38
N SER A 79 -10.31 6.11 4.38
CA SER A 79 -9.48 4.92 4.53
C SER A 79 -9.73 4.00 3.36
N SER A 80 -8.68 3.37 2.86
CA SER A 80 -8.82 2.27 1.90
C SER A 80 -9.56 1.08 2.54
N PRO A 81 -10.23 0.23 1.75
CA PRO A 81 -10.99 -0.93 2.24
C PRO A 81 -10.19 -1.89 3.13
N GLU A 82 -8.93 -2.16 2.78
CA GLU A 82 -8.06 -3.04 3.58
C GLU A 82 -7.38 -2.30 4.75
N GLY A 83 -7.56 -0.99 4.84
CA GLY A 83 -7.04 -0.15 5.92
C GLY A 83 -5.53 0.06 5.84
N PHE A 84 -4.92 -0.02 4.66
CA PHE A 84 -3.48 0.25 4.48
C PHE A 84 -3.17 1.67 4.03
N TYR A 85 -4.18 2.44 3.60
CA TYR A 85 -4.02 3.83 3.18
C TYR A 85 -5.05 4.75 3.82
N GLY A 86 -4.63 5.97 4.12
CA GLY A 86 -5.51 7.10 4.39
C GLY A 86 -5.59 8.01 3.17
N ILE A 87 -6.79 8.44 2.79
CA ILE A 87 -7.06 9.24 1.60
C ILE A 87 -7.41 10.66 2.00
N SER A 88 -6.77 11.63 1.35
CA SER A 88 -7.07 13.05 1.48
C SER A 88 -7.28 13.69 0.12
N VAL A 89 -8.05 14.78 0.12
CA VAL A 89 -8.40 15.54 -1.09
C VAL A 89 -8.02 16.98 -0.87
N THR A 90 -7.27 17.53 -1.81
CA THR A 90 -6.95 18.95 -1.88
C THR A 90 -7.67 19.54 -3.09
N TYR A 91 -8.53 20.52 -2.86
CA TYR A 91 -9.27 21.18 -3.92
C TYR A 91 -8.50 22.38 -4.47
N GLU A 92 -8.52 22.53 -5.79
CA GLU A 92 -7.96 23.68 -6.49
C GLU A 92 -9.08 24.69 -6.77
N ILE A 93 -8.96 25.86 -6.14
CA ILE A 93 -9.95 26.94 -6.24
C ILE A 93 -9.26 28.15 -6.91
N PRO A 94 -9.69 28.57 -8.10
CA PRO A 94 -9.15 29.74 -8.76
C PRO A 94 -9.33 31.01 -7.92
N ALA A 95 -8.40 31.97 -8.06
CA ALA A 95 -8.44 33.23 -7.32
C ALA A 95 -9.78 33.97 -7.56
N GLY A 96 -10.44 34.37 -6.47
CA GLY A 96 -11.73 35.06 -6.52
C GLY A 96 -12.95 34.16 -6.76
N GLN A 97 -12.78 32.84 -6.73
CA GLN A 97 -13.87 31.87 -6.83
C GLN A 97 -14.09 31.12 -5.52
N SER A 98 -15.24 30.45 -5.42
CA SER A 98 -15.54 29.50 -4.32
C SER A 98 -15.78 28.08 -4.84
N ASN A 99 -15.84 27.89 -6.16
CA ASN A 99 -16.05 26.58 -6.78
C ASN A 99 -14.70 25.96 -7.13
N ALA A 100 -14.45 24.75 -6.64
CA ALA A 100 -13.28 23.99 -7.02
C ALA A 100 -13.41 23.47 -8.45
N THR A 101 -12.43 23.78 -9.29
CA THR A 101 -12.36 23.36 -10.70
C THR A 101 -11.32 22.30 -10.95
N GLY A 102 -10.53 21.95 -9.93
CA GLY A 102 -9.58 20.84 -9.95
C GLY A 102 -9.48 20.22 -8.56
N PHE A 103 -8.84 19.06 -8.51
CA PHE A 103 -8.47 18.40 -7.27
C PHE A 103 -7.15 17.65 -7.44
N THR A 104 -6.48 17.44 -6.31
CA THR A 104 -5.39 16.49 -6.15
C THR A 104 -5.73 15.57 -4.98
N LEU A 105 -5.79 14.27 -5.25
CA LEU A 105 -5.95 13.21 -4.26
C LEU A 105 -4.58 12.76 -3.77
N ALA A 106 -4.49 12.41 -2.50
CA ALA A 106 -3.32 11.76 -1.93
C ALA A 106 -3.72 10.55 -1.10
N ALA A 107 -3.07 9.41 -1.34
CA ALA A 107 -3.11 8.24 -0.49
C ALA A 107 -1.78 8.13 0.25
N LEU A 108 -1.85 8.22 1.57
CA LEU A 108 -0.73 8.04 2.48
C LEU A 108 -0.80 6.64 3.08
N ARG A 109 0.32 5.90 3.03
CA ARG A 109 0.38 4.58 3.66
C ARG A 109 0.21 4.73 5.17
N LYS A 110 -0.64 3.90 5.78
CA LYS A 110 -0.87 3.84 7.22
C LYS A 110 -0.51 2.47 7.79
N GLU A 111 -0.14 2.45 9.06
CA GLU A 111 -0.26 1.23 9.84
C GLU A 111 -1.75 0.93 10.02
N LYS A 112 -2.17 -0.34 10.08
CA LYS A 112 -3.59 -0.78 10.04
C LYS A 112 -4.50 -0.15 11.13
N ALA A 113 -3.95 0.67 12.02
CA ALA A 113 -4.71 1.48 12.96
C ALA A 113 -5.57 2.54 12.24
N ASP A 114 -6.70 2.90 12.85
CA ASP A 114 -7.58 3.98 12.39
C ASP A 114 -7.02 5.36 12.80
N THR A 115 -5.76 5.60 12.44
CA THR A 115 -5.05 6.85 12.73
C THR A 115 -4.83 7.59 11.43
N THR A 116 -4.97 8.91 11.45
CA THR A 116 -4.62 9.76 10.32
C THR A 116 -3.13 9.58 10.02
N PRO A 117 -2.75 9.04 8.85
CA PRO A 117 -1.35 8.78 8.58
C PRO A 117 -0.56 10.07 8.41
N THR A 118 0.66 10.05 8.93
CA THR A 118 1.67 11.10 8.69
C THR A 118 2.63 10.67 7.59
N ILE A 119 3.28 11.65 6.95
CA ILE A 119 4.28 11.38 5.90
C ILE A 119 5.44 10.53 6.45
N ALA A 120 5.87 10.78 7.69
CA ALA A 120 6.96 10.04 8.33
C ALA A 120 6.61 8.55 8.54
N GLU A 121 5.38 8.24 8.92
CA GLU A 121 4.91 6.85 9.05
C GLU A 121 4.85 6.16 7.68
N ALA A 122 4.33 6.87 6.69
CA ALA A 122 4.22 6.34 5.34
C ALA A 122 5.60 6.01 4.75
N GLU A 123 6.59 6.87 4.97
CA GLU A 123 7.99 6.66 4.54
C GLU A 123 8.67 5.50 5.28
N ALA A 124 8.38 5.32 6.57
CA ALA A 124 8.90 4.19 7.34
C ALA A 124 8.34 2.84 6.85
N LEU A 125 7.10 2.82 6.36
CA LEU A 125 6.43 1.62 5.88
C LEU A 125 6.72 1.33 4.39
N ASP A 126 6.76 2.37 3.56
CA ASP A 126 7.07 2.32 2.13
C ASP A 126 8.03 3.45 1.73
N PRO A 127 9.34 3.28 1.92
CA PRO A 127 10.30 4.33 1.60
C PRO A 127 10.40 4.60 0.09
N ALA A 128 10.00 3.64 -0.74
CA ALA A 128 9.99 3.82 -2.19
C ALA A 128 8.79 4.63 -2.68
N CYS A 129 7.64 4.51 -2.01
CA CYS A 129 6.38 5.16 -2.39
C CYS A 129 5.59 5.62 -1.16
N PRO A 130 6.01 6.70 -0.48
CA PRO A 130 5.35 7.16 0.75
C PRO A 130 3.93 7.70 0.49
N THR A 131 3.76 8.46 -0.60
CA THR A 131 2.45 8.97 -1.04
C THR A 131 2.16 8.52 -2.46
N LEU A 132 0.89 8.25 -2.74
CA LEU A 132 0.39 8.11 -4.10
C LEU A 132 -0.54 9.29 -4.36
N THR A 133 -0.34 10.04 -5.45
CA THR A 133 -1.19 11.18 -5.79
C THR A 133 -1.81 11.01 -7.16
N LEU A 134 -3.06 11.46 -7.28
CA LEU A 134 -3.83 11.45 -8.53
C LEU A 134 -4.54 12.78 -8.66
N ASP A 135 -4.33 13.49 -9.77
CA ASP A 135 -5.05 14.73 -10.04
C ASP A 135 -6.33 14.51 -10.87
N HIS A 136 -7.11 15.58 -11.02
CA HIS A 136 -8.33 15.60 -11.82
C HIS A 136 -8.11 15.36 -13.34
N THR A 137 -6.87 15.48 -13.84
CA THR A 137 -6.53 15.20 -15.23
C THR A 137 -6.10 13.75 -15.46
N GLY A 138 -5.95 12.97 -14.37
CA GLY A 138 -5.46 11.61 -14.39
C GLY A 138 -3.94 11.50 -14.28
N TYR A 139 -3.24 12.59 -14.01
CA TYR A 139 -1.80 12.58 -13.74
C TYR A 139 -1.52 11.90 -12.40
N GLN A 140 -0.66 10.90 -12.45
CA GLN A 140 -0.28 10.04 -11.33
C GLN A 140 1.13 10.39 -10.87
N ASP A 141 1.30 10.63 -9.57
CA ASP A 141 2.60 10.99 -9.00
C ASP A 141 2.83 10.37 -7.61
N THR A 142 4.05 10.48 -7.10
CA THR A 142 4.45 9.99 -5.78
C THR A 142 5.52 10.90 -5.19
N SER A 143 5.60 10.99 -3.87
CA SER A 143 6.69 11.71 -3.20
C SER A 143 7.99 10.92 -3.05
N GLY A 144 8.07 9.70 -3.60
CA GLY A 144 9.23 8.80 -3.46
C GLY A 144 10.24 8.86 -4.62
N PRO A 145 11.40 8.19 -4.48
CA PRO A 145 12.47 8.21 -5.48
C PRO A 145 12.15 7.48 -6.79
N ASP A 146 11.15 6.57 -6.80
CA ASP A 146 10.88 5.65 -7.91
C ASP A 146 9.42 5.74 -8.41
N GLN A 147 9.06 6.83 -9.09
CA GLN A 147 7.69 7.04 -9.62
C GLN A 147 7.16 5.89 -10.47
N THR A 148 8.00 5.29 -11.32
CA THR A 148 7.62 4.18 -12.22
C THR A 148 7.32 2.85 -11.52
N LYS A 149 7.63 2.72 -10.22
CA LYS A 149 7.33 1.49 -9.44
C LYS A 149 6.13 1.66 -8.51
N CYS A 150 5.64 2.88 -8.36
CA CYS A 150 4.58 3.23 -7.40
C CYS A 150 3.19 3.15 -8.00
N TRP A 151 3.06 3.47 -9.29
CA TRP A 151 1.82 3.46 -10.06
C TRP A 151 1.80 2.30 -11.06
#